data_AF-A0AAV4X0G5-F1
#
_entry.id   AF-A0AAV4X0G5-F1
#
_cell.length_a   1.000
_cell.length_b   1.000
_cell.length_c   1.000
_cell.angle_alpha   90.00
_cell.angle_beta   90.00
_cell.angle_gamma   90.00
#
_symmetry.space_group_name_H-M   'P 1'
#
loop_
_entity.id
_entity.type
_entity.pdbx_description
1 polymer ?
#
loop_
_entity_poly.entity_id
_entity_poly.type
_entity_poly.pdbx_seq_one_letter_code
_entity_poly.pdbx_strand_id
1 'polypeptide(L)'
;MVRLKVIRRDPYAKSLNIGQYFTYDLYRWAVSSTMTRQNIVHFFFDGKQQVTVLVPLFDMCNHTNGKLYTDFDSQNDVLVSYSFKSFSRGEEVCMFYGPRTNAEFLVHNGFVYPENENDAVEIKLGISKNDPLCSQKNELCSKLNISANGPFFLHKHNHVNDELLKFLQVNVMTSNDMEGVLNGNQKITDLILSEEFSDLRKKAFTFLRDRVNLLLKAYGTTLEEDEDLLKQSSLESIHRHMAVQLRVCEKEFFSATYEYCIQNLT
;
A
#
# COMPACT_ATOMS: atom_id res chain seq x y z
N MET A 1 -15.60 -0.47 -33.14
CA MET A 1 -14.14 -0.35 -32.92
C MET A 1 -13.83 1.09 -32.52
N VAL A 2 -13.66 1.37 -31.22
CA VAL A 2 -13.37 2.72 -30.72
C VAL A 2 -11.90 3.03 -31.00
N ARG A 3 -11.64 3.99 -31.89
CA ARG A 3 -10.26 4.43 -32.23
C ARG A 3 -9.81 5.49 -31.24
N LEU A 4 -8.70 5.24 -30.53
CA LEU A 4 -8.09 6.17 -29.59
C LEU A 4 -7.60 7.44 -30.33
N LYS A 5 -8.18 8.60 -30.03
CA LYS A 5 -7.78 9.90 -30.61
C LYS A 5 -6.41 10.40 -30.10
N VAL A 6 -5.97 9.93 -28.93
CA VAL A 6 -4.83 10.47 -28.18
C VAL A 6 -3.48 10.24 -28.89
N ILE A 7 -3.30 9.13 -29.61
CA ILE A 7 -1.99 8.78 -30.22
C ILE A 7 -1.81 9.33 -31.65
N ARG A 8 -2.86 9.87 -32.28
CA ARG A 8 -2.76 10.43 -33.65
C ARG A 8 -1.79 11.62 -33.79
N ARG A 9 -1.39 12.25 -32.67
CA ARG A 9 -0.50 13.41 -32.66
C ARG A 9 0.94 13.08 -32.25
N ASP A 10 1.23 11.84 -31.87
CA ASP A 10 2.59 11.42 -31.50
C ASP A 10 3.45 11.20 -32.77
N PRO A 11 4.63 11.84 -32.91
CA PRO A 11 5.53 11.65 -34.04
C PRO A 11 5.95 10.19 -34.27
N TYR A 12 6.15 9.41 -33.20
CA TYR A 12 6.54 7.99 -33.27
C TYR A 12 5.38 7.09 -33.70
N ALA A 13 4.13 7.51 -33.51
CA ALA A 13 2.98 6.72 -33.96
C ALA A 13 2.90 6.59 -35.50
N LYS A 14 3.45 7.57 -36.23
CA LYS A 14 3.52 7.54 -37.69
C LYS A 14 4.54 6.52 -38.22
N SER A 15 5.63 6.26 -37.49
CA SER A 15 6.68 5.32 -37.89
C SER A 15 6.33 3.85 -37.60
N LEU A 16 5.46 3.59 -36.62
CA LEU A 16 5.10 2.23 -36.21
C LEU A 16 4.19 1.47 -37.20
N ASN A 17 3.64 2.13 -38.24
CA ASN A 17 2.68 1.56 -39.21
C ASN A 17 1.49 0.78 -38.60
N ILE A 18 1.20 0.98 -37.30
CA ILE A 18 0.11 0.32 -36.57
C ILE A 18 -1.21 1.10 -36.66
N GLY A 19 -1.21 2.29 -37.26
CA GLY A 19 -2.35 3.22 -37.19
C GLY A 19 -3.68 2.68 -37.73
N GLN A 20 -3.64 1.68 -38.64
CA GLN A 20 -4.85 1.01 -39.14
C GLN A 20 -5.38 -0.07 -38.18
N TYR A 21 -4.50 -0.65 -37.36
CA TYR A 21 -4.79 -1.77 -36.46
C TYR A 21 -4.84 -1.36 -34.98
N PHE A 22 -4.41 -0.15 -34.63
CA PHE A 22 -4.36 0.31 -33.25
C PHE A 22 -5.74 0.57 -32.65
N THR A 23 -6.22 -0.37 -31.83
CA THR A 23 -7.51 -0.30 -31.15
C THR A 23 -7.36 -0.04 -29.66
N TYR A 24 -8.46 0.38 -29.01
CA TYR A 24 -8.53 0.43 -27.56
C TYR A 24 -8.18 -0.92 -26.92
N ASP A 25 -8.69 -2.03 -27.47
CA ASP A 25 -8.46 -3.36 -26.90
C ASP A 25 -7.00 -3.79 -26.96
N LEU A 26 -6.30 -3.49 -28.07
CA LEU A 26 -4.86 -3.76 -28.18
C LEU A 26 -4.04 -2.88 -27.24
N TYR A 27 -4.40 -1.61 -27.10
CA TYR A 27 -3.72 -0.73 -26.15
C TYR A 27 -3.94 -1.21 -24.71
N ARG A 28 -5.18 -1.51 -24.33
CA ARG A 28 -5.53 -2.08 -23.02
C ARG A 28 -4.76 -3.37 -22.76
N TRP A 29 -4.76 -4.30 -23.72
CA TRP A 29 -4.00 -5.54 -23.62
C TRP A 29 -2.51 -5.29 -23.45
N ALA A 30 -1.92 -4.36 -24.23
CA ALA A 30 -0.49 -4.06 -24.17
C ALA A 30 -0.10 -3.47 -22.81
N VAL A 31 -0.82 -2.43 -22.33
CA VAL A 31 -0.51 -1.82 -21.03
C VAL A 31 -0.78 -2.79 -19.87
N SER A 32 -1.83 -3.62 -19.94
CA SER A 32 -2.09 -4.67 -18.95
C SER A 32 -0.96 -5.70 -18.92
N SER A 33 -0.56 -6.20 -20.09
CA SER A 33 0.54 -7.17 -20.21
C SER A 33 1.84 -6.61 -19.61
N THR A 34 2.17 -5.36 -19.95
CA THR A 34 3.35 -4.68 -19.39
C THR A 34 3.23 -4.46 -17.89
N MET A 35 2.14 -3.87 -17.38
CA MET A 35 2.05 -3.55 -15.95
C MET A 35 2.09 -4.80 -15.06
N THR A 36 1.50 -5.91 -15.52
CA THR A 36 1.46 -7.16 -14.75
C THR A 36 2.78 -7.94 -14.71
N ARG A 37 3.72 -7.66 -15.63
CA ARG A 37 4.93 -8.49 -15.85
C ARG A 37 6.24 -7.72 -16.00
N GLN A 38 6.20 -6.39 -16.01
CA GLN A 38 7.41 -5.59 -16.10
C GLN A 38 8.30 -5.79 -14.87
N ASN A 39 9.60 -5.90 -15.11
CA ASN A 39 10.62 -5.96 -14.09
C ASN A 39 11.57 -4.78 -14.25
N ILE A 40 12.11 -4.31 -13.13
CA ILE A 40 13.16 -3.31 -13.10
C ILE A 40 14.48 -4.05 -12.91
N VAL A 41 15.42 -3.86 -13.83
CA VAL A 41 16.76 -4.45 -13.72
C VAL A 41 17.78 -3.32 -13.70
N HIS A 42 18.72 -3.43 -12.77
CA HIS A 42 19.81 -2.48 -12.57
C HIS A 42 21.01 -2.90 -13.40
N PHE A 43 21.04 -2.51 -14.67
CA PHE A 43 22.19 -2.66 -15.55
C PHE A 43 22.32 -1.45 -16.46
N PHE A 44 23.56 -1.19 -16.91
CA PHE A 44 23.83 -0.07 -17.79
C PHE A 44 23.45 -0.41 -19.23
N PHE A 45 22.42 0.25 -19.76
CA PHE A 45 22.01 0.13 -21.15
C PHE A 45 21.56 1.49 -21.68
N ASP A 46 22.09 1.89 -22.85
CA ASP A 46 21.75 3.15 -23.52
C ASP A 46 21.84 4.39 -22.60
N GLY A 47 22.90 4.46 -21.79
CA GLY A 47 23.14 5.55 -20.84
C GLY A 47 22.24 5.56 -19.59
N LYS A 48 21.37 4.55 -19.41
CA LYS A 48 20.51 4.40 -18.22
C LYS A 48 21.05 3.32 -17.30
N GLN A 49 20.95 3.54 -15.99
CA GLN A 49 21.34 2.58 -14.93
C GLN A 49 20.21 1.63 -14.53
N GLN A 50 19.00 1.87 -15.03
CA GLN A 50 17.81 1.13 -14.67
C GLN A 50 16.91 1.04 -15.89
N VAL A 51 16.55 -0.17 -16.27
CA VAL A 51 15.71 -0.44 -17.44
C VAL A 51 14.53 -1.31 -17.04
N THR A 52 13.37 -1.01 -17.62
CA THR A 52 12.17 -1.81 -17.51
C THR A 52 12.16 -2.87 -18.60
N VAL A 53 12.05 -4.14 -18.23
CA VAL A 53 12.13 -5.28 -19.14
C VAL A 53 10.98 -6.26 -18.93
N LEU A 54 10.67 -7.03 -19.96
CA LEU A 54 9.87 -8.25 -19.87
C LEU A 54 10.83 -9.44 -19.95
N VAL A 55 10.65 -10.42 -19.09
CA VAL A 55 11.59 -11.53 -18.91
C VAL A 55 10.84 -12.83 -19.19
N PRO A 56 10.90 -13.35 -20.43
CA PRO A 56 10.20 -14.57 -20.81
C PRO A 56 10.58 -15.74 -19.90
N LEU A 57 9.66 -16.69 -19.72
CA LEU A 57 9.76 -17.87 -18.84
C LEU A 57 9.73 -17.50 -17.35
N PHE A 58 10.53 -16.55 -16.90
CA PHE A 58 10.54 -16.08 -15.51
C PHE A 58 9.18 -15.49 -15.11
N ASP A 59 8.56 -14.70 -15.99
CA ASP A 59 7.26 -14.05 -15.79
C ASP A 59 6.04 -14.99 -15.82
N MET A 60 6.28 -16.30 -15.89
CA MET A 60 5.27 -17.35 -15.71
C MET A 60 5.15 -17.83 -14.26
N CYS A 61 6.13 -17.52 -13.39
CA CYS A 61 6.08 -17.88 -11.98
C CYS A 61 5.03 -17.02 -11.25
N ASN A 62 4.11 -17.66 -10.53
CA ASN A 62 3.08 -16.97 -9.74
C ASN A 62 3.62 -16.42 -8.41
N HIS A 63 2.84 -15.52 -7.81
CA HIS A 63 3.15 -14.91 -6.52
C HIS A 63 2.94 -15.86 -5.34
N THR A 64 3.80 -15.76 -4.33
CA THR A 64 3.53 -16.21 -2.95
C THR A 64 4.36 -15.38 -1.97
N ASN A 65 4.02 -15.40 -0.67
CA ASN A 65 4.83 -14.73 0.36
C ASN A 65 6.25 -15.30 0.38
N GLY A 66 7.22 -14.42 0.64
CA GLY A 66 8.62 -14.81 0.67
C GLY A 66 9.54 -13.60 0.66
N LYS A 67 10.67 -13.75 -0.02
CA LYS A 67 11.71 -12.73 -0.14
C LYS A 67 12.14 -12.63 -1.59
N LEU A 68 12.62 -11.45 -1.99
CA LEU A 68 13.20 -11.25 -3.31
C LEU A 68 14.53 -12.00 -3.37
N TYR A 69 14.63 -12.89 -4.37
CA TYR A 69 15.82 -13.70 -4.66
C TYR A 69 16.14 -13.70 -6.15
N THR A 70 15.79 -12.59 -6.81
CA THR A 70 16.07 -12.35 -8.22
C THR A 70 17.13 -11.25 -8.32
N ASP A 71 18.16 -11.50 -9.11
CA ASP A 71 19.28 -10.59 -9.34
C ASP A 71 19.68 -10.60 -10.81
N PHE A 72 20.59 -9.72 -11.19
CA PHE A 72 21.14 -9.63 -12.53
C PHE A 72 22.65 -9.86 -12.50
N ASP A 73 23.08 -10.95 -13.13
CA ASP A 73 24.49 -11.24 -13.33
C ASP A 73 25.02 -10.40 -14.50
N SER A 74 25.66 -9.29 -14.17
CA SER A 74 26.23 -8.37 -15.15
C SER A 74 27.42 -8.95 -15.93
N GLN A 75 28.07 -10.02 -15.44
CA GLN A 75 29.19 -10.63 -16.16
C GLN A 75 28.69 -11.50 -17.30
N ASN A 76 27.56 -12.19 -17.09
CA ASN A 76 26.97 -13.09 -18.06
C ASN A 76 25.77 -12.49 -18.81
N ASP A 77 25.35 -11.26 -18.46
CA ASP A 77 24.21 -10.53 -19.05
C ASP A 77 22.89 -11.30 -18.92
N VAL A 78 22.66 -11.89 -17.74
CA VAL A 78 21.49 -12.74 -17.47
C VAL A 78 20.80 -12.37 -16.15
N LEU A 79 19.47 -12.50 -16.15
CA LEU A 79 18.70 -12.48 -14.92
C LEU A 79 18.77 -13.86 -14.24
N VAL A 80 19.13 -13.87 -12.97
CA VAL A 80 19.24 -15.08 -12.15
C VAL A 80 18.19 -15.02 -11.05
N SER A 81 17.37 -16.06 -10.93
CA SER A 81 16.41 -16.18 -9.85
C SER A 81 16.69 -17.43 -9.02
N TYR A 82 16.97 -17.23 -7.74
CA TYR A 82 17.13 -18.29 -6.77
C TYR A 82 15.81 -18.60 -6.09
N SER A 83 15.62 -19.86 -5.71
CA SER A 83 14.45 -20.27 -4.93
C SER A 83 14.58 -19.77 -3.48
N PHE A 84 13.59 -19.04 -2.97
CA PHE A 84 13.56 -18.57 -1.58
C PHE A 84 13.11 -19.66 -0.59
N LYS A 85 12.60 -20.79 -1.09
CA LYS A 85 12.26 -22.00 -0.33
C LYS A 85 12.59 -23.25 -1.15
N SER A 86 12.58 -24.41 -0.50
CA SER A 86 12.62 -25.70 -1.20
C SER A 86 11.26 -26.00 -1.84
N PHE A 87 11.27 -26.56 -3.05
CA PHE A 87 10.08 -27.03 -3.75
C PHE A 87 10.14 -28.55 -3.93
N SER A 88 9.06 -29.25 -3.60
CA SER A 88 8.96 -30.69 -3.81
C SER A 88 8.64 -31.02 -5.27
N ARG A 89 8.94 -32.25 -5.72
CA ARG A 89 8.56 -32.70 -7.06
C ARG A 89 7.03 -32.62 -7.22
N GLY A 90 6.56 -31.87 -8.22
CA GLY A 90 5.14 -31.66 -8.48
C GLY A 90 4.54 -30.44 -7.77
N GLU A 91 5.31 -29.76 -6.91
CA GLU A 91 4.92 -28.46 -6.35
C GLU A 91 5.10 -27.35 -7.39
N GLU A 92 4.21 -26.37 -7.39
CA GLU A 92 4.33 -25.18 -8.22
C GLU A 92 5.55 -24.35 -7.79
N VAL A 93 6.34 -23.91 -8.77
CA VAL A 93 7.44 -22.98 -8.54
C VAL A 93 6.88 -21.55 -8.56
N CYS A 94 6.86 -20.93 -7.38
CA CYS A 94 6.40 -19.55 -7.20
C CYS A 94 7.58 -18.63 -6.88
N MET A 95 7.33 -17.31 -6.94
CA MET A 95 8.26 -16.27 -6.56
C MET A 95 7.57 -15.19 -5.71
N PHE A 96 8.34 -14.40 -4.98
CA PHE A 96 7.82 -13.22 -4.30
C PHE A 96 7.89 -12.01 -5.24
N TYR A 97 6.75 -11.37 -5.50
CA TYR A 97 6.66 -10.22 -6.44
C TYR A 97 7.13 -8.90 -5.83
N GLY A 98 7.46 -8.90 -4.54
CA GLY A 98 7.82 -7.71 -3.77
C GLY A 98 6.74 -7.33 -2.76
N PRO A 99 7.07 -6.41 -1.83
CA PRO A 99 6.21 -6.02 -0.73
C PRO A 99 5.14 -5.03 -1.21
N ARG A 100 4.11 -5.56 -1.89
CA ARG A 100 2.98 -4.79 -2.42
C ARG A 100 1.72 -5.08 -1.60
N THR A 101 0.86 -4.08 -1.51
CA THR A 101 -0.49 -4.21 -0.93
C THR A 101 -1.43 -4.97 -1.86
N ASN A 102 -2.55 -5.49 -1.35
CA ASN A 102 -3.58 -6.10 -2.16
C ASN A 102 -4.27 -5.09 -3.09
N ALA A 103 -4.35 -3.81 -2.71
CA ALA A 103 -4.81 -2.75 -3.58
C ALA A 103 -3.89 -2.60 -4.81
N GLU A 104 -2.57 -2.62 -4.60
CA GLU A 104 -1.58 -2.59 -5.69
C GLU A 104 -1.61 -3.87 -6.52
N PHE A 105 -1.70 -5.05 -5.90
CA PHE A 105 -1.82 -6.32 -6.64
C PHE A 105 -3.08 -6.34 -7.50
N LEU A 106 -4.23 -5.85 -7.02
CA LEU A 106 -5.43 -5.84 -7.83
C LEU A 106 -5.31 -4.91 -9.02
N VAL A 107 -4.79 -3.69 -8.80
CA VAL A 107 -4.68 -2.66 -9.85
C VAL A 107 -3.58 -2.98 -10.86
N HIS A 108 -2.43 -3.47 -10.41
CA HIS A 108 -1.23 -3.62 -11.24
C HIS A 108 -0.93 -5.07 -11.66
N ASN A 109 -1.46 -6.07 -10.96
CA ASN A 109 -1.24 -7.49 -11.27
C ASN A 109 -2.53 -8.27 -11.48
N GLY A 110 -3.69 -7.68 -11.22
CA GLY A 110 -5.00 -8.27 -11.51
C GLY A 110 -5.44 -9.38 -10.56
N PHE A 111 -4.93 -9.42 -9.32
CA PHE A 111 -5.35 -10.40 -8.30
C PHE A 111 -5.37 -9.81 -6.89
N VAL A 112 -6.06 -10.49 -5.97
CA VAL A 112 -5.99 -10.25 -4.52
C VAL A 112 -5.42 -11.50 -3.86
N TYR A 113 -4.48 -11.34 -2.93
CA TYR A 113 -3.85 -12.41 -2.17
C TYR A 113 -4.20 -12.27 -0.69
N PRO A 114 -5.24 -12.97 -0.19
CA PRO A 114 -5.74 -12.78 1.18
C PRO A 114 -4.71 -13.03 2.28
N GLU A 115 -3.75 -13.92 2.02
CA GLU A 115 -2.64 -14.26 2.92
C GLU A 115 -1.47 -13.26 2.84
N ASN A 116 -1.60 -12.12 2.15
CA ASN A 116 -0.50 -11.18 1.92
C ASN A 116 0.06 -10.61 3.22
N GLU A 117 1.32 -10.96 3.53
CA GLU A 117 2.03 -10.50 4.72
C GLU A 117 2.46 -9.02 4.64
N ASN A 118 2.48 -8.46 3.43
CA ASN A 118 2.86 -7.08 3.15
C ASN A 118 1.66 -6.19 2.86
N ASP A 119 0.45 -6.67 3.10
CA ASP A 119 -0.75 -5.88 2.89
C ASP A 119 -0.87 -4.75 3.91
N ALA A 120 -1.47 -3.65 3.46
CA ALA A 120 -1.68 -2.45 4.26
C ALA A 120 -2.80 -1.61 3.67
N VAL A 121 -3.49 -0.88 4.53
CA VAL A 121 -4.55 0.05 4.12
C VAL A 121 -4.12 1.48 4.39
N GLU A 122 -4.25 2.33 3.37
CA GLU A 122 -3.99 3.76 3.49
C GLU A 122 -5.10 4.47 4.27
N ILE A 123 -4.73 5.29 5.25
CA ILE A 123 -5.59 6.27 5.90
C ILE A 123 -5.02 7.68 5.70
N LYS A 124 -5.84 8.58 5.15
CA LYS A 124 -5.46 9.98 4.96
C LYS A 124 -5.73 10.78 6.21
N LEU A 125 -4.68 11.26 6.86
CA LEU A 125 -4.77 12.11 8.04
C LEU A 125 -3.99 13.40 7.81
N GLY A 126 -4.43 14.47 8.48
CA GLY A 126 -3.72 15.74 8.44
C GLY A 126 -4.24 16.71 9.49
N ILE A 127 -3.37 17.65 9.86
CA ILE A 127 -3.71 18.72 10.80
C ILE A 127 -4.65 19.71 10.11
N SER A 128 -5.77 20.01 10.76
CA SER A 128 -6.76 20.95 10.22
C SER A 128 -6.20 22.37 10.14
N LYS A 129 -6.42 23.06 9.02
CA LYS A 129 -6.05 24.49 8.87
C LYS A 129 -6.80 25.41 9.84
N ASN A 130 -7.95 24.95 10.35
CA ASN A 130 -8.77 25.68 11.31
C ASN A 130 -8.37 25.37 12.76
N ASP A 131 -7.41 24.46 13.00
CA ASP A 131 -6.88 24.22 14.34
C ASP A 131 -6.07 25.46 14.79
N PRO A 132 -6.38 26.08 15.93
CA PRO A 132 -5.62 27.21 16.46
C PRO A 132 -4.12 26.92 16.65
N LEU A 133 -3.76 25.65 16.88
CA LEU A 133 -2.39 25.17 17.05
C LEU A 133 -1.77 24.66 15.75
N CYS A 134 -2.44 24.82 14.59
CA CYS A 134 -2.01 24.29 13.30
C CYS A 134 -0.52 24.56 13.01
N SER A 135 -0.08 25.81 13.14
CA SER A 135 1.32 26.19 12.89
C SER A 135 2.30 25.46 13.81
N GLN A 136 1.98 25.38 15.11
CA GLN A 136 2.83 24.74 16.10
C GLN A 136 2.88 23.21 15.91
N LYS A 137 1.73 22.58 15.59
CA LYS A 137 1.65 21.14 15.30
C LYS A 137 2.44 20.79 14.02
N ASN A 138 2.35 21.62 12.98
CA ASN A 138 3.13 21.44 11.75
C ASN A 138 4.64 21.55 12.00
N GLU A 139 5.06 22.53 12.82
CA GLU A 139 6.47 22.67 13.22
C GLU A 139 6.94 21.45 14.02
N LEU A 140 6.11 20.93 14.93
CA LEU A 140 6.43 19.75 15.73
C LEU A 140 6.54 18.49 14.86
N CYS A 141 5.62 18.28 13.92
CA CYS A 141 5.72 17.21 12.93
C CYS A 141 7.04 17.29 12.16
N SER A 142 7.45 18.50 11.76
CA SER A 142 8.71 18.74 11.05
C SER A 142 9.93 18.37 11.91
N LYS A 143 9.93 18.74 13.20
CA LYS A 143 10.99 18.36 14.16
C LYS A 143 11.05 16.84 14.41
N LEU A 144 9.92 16.15 14.30
CA LEU A 144 9.80 14.70 14.45
C LEU A 144 10.10 13.91 13.16
N ASN A 145 10.37 14.60 12.05
CA ASN A 145 10.51 14.00 10.72
C ASN A 145 9.30 13.16 10.29
N ILE A 146 8.09 13.62 10.61
CA ILE A 146 6.82 12.99 10.19
C ILE A 146 6.00 13.96 9.34
N SER A 147 5.18 13.44 8.43
CA SER A 147 4.31 14.30 7.64
C SER A 147 3.14 14.85 8.47
N ALA A 148 2.89 16.16 8.36
CA ALA A 148 1.72 16.80 8.97
C ALA A 148 0.41 16.58 8.19
N ASN A 149 0.52 16.09 6.95
CA ASN A 149 -0.58 15.74 6.08
C ASN A 149 -0.10 14.67 5.10
N GLY A 150 -0.65 13.47 5.18
CA GLY A 150 -0.17 12.41 4.33
C GLY A 150 -0.98 11.13 4.41
N PRO A 151 -0.68 10.20 3.50
CA PRO A 151 -1.05 8.81 3.68
C PRO A 151 -0.30 8.26 4.89
N PHE A 152 -1.03 7.67 5.82
CA PHE A 152 -0.50 6.75 6.82
C PHE A 152 -1.02 5.35 6.50
N PHE A 153 -0.37 4.31 7.01
CA PHE A 153 -0.73 2.94 6.67
C PHE A 153 -1.03 2.13 7.93
N LEU A 154 -2.08 1.32 7.85
CA LEU A 154 -2.44 0.32 8.85
C LEU A 154 -1.91 -1.03 8.39
N HIS A 155 -1.08 -1.68 9.23
CA HIS A 155 -0.47 -2.98 8.93
C HIS A 155 -1.06 -4.10 9.80
N LYS A 156 -0.99 -5.35 9.31
CA LYS A 156 -1.65 -6.51 9.93
C LYS A 156 -1.11 -6.84 11.32
N HIS A 157 0.21 -6.74 11.49
CA HIS A 157 0.90 -7.04 12.77
C HIS A 157 1.33 -5.80 13.55
N ASN A 158 1.16 -4.61 12.96
CA ASN A 158 1.52 -3.34 13.58
C ASN A 158 0.44 -2.30 13.25
N HIS A 159 -0.72 -2.46 13.88
CA HIS A 159 -1.91 -1.66 13.61
C HIS A 159 -1.65 -0.15 13.72
N VAL A 160 -0.72 0.27 14.58
CA VAL A 160 -0.31 1.65 14.76
C VAL A 160 1.22 1.70 14.88
N ASN A 161 1.90 1.99 13.77
CA ASN A 161 3.36 2.15 13.78
C ASN A 161 3.78 3.45 14.50
N ASP A 162 5.08 3.58 14.79
CA ASP A 162 5.63 4.73 15.52
C ASP A 162 5.37 6.08 14.83
N GLU A 163 5.42 6.11 13.50
CA GLU A 163 5.17 7.33 12.73
C GLU A 163 3.71 7.80 12.89
N LEU A 164 2.76 6.87 12.71
CA LEU A 164 1.33 7.13 12.89
C LEU A 164 1.05 7.51 14.35
N LEU A 165 1.63 6.81 15.33
CA LEU A 165 1.44 7.14 16.74
C LEU A 165 1.92 8.55 17.07
N LYS A 166 3.12 8.94 16.62
CA LYS A 166 3.66 10.30 16.81
C LYS A 166 2.73 11.34 16.17
N PHE A 167 2.27 11.10 14.94
CA PHE A 167 1.33 12.00 14.28
C PHE A 167 0.03 12.14 15.08
N LEU A 168 -0.57 11.03 15.50
CA LEU A 168 -1.83 11.02 16.25
C LEU A 168 -1.71 11.80 17.55
N GLN A 169 -0.60 11.62 18.28
CA GLN A 169 -0.32 12.35 19.50
C GLN A 169 -0.22 13.86 19.24
N VAL A 170 0.58 14.29 18.27
CA VAL A 170 0.67 15.72 17.88
C VAL A 170 -0.71 16.26 17.46
N ASN A 171 -1.48 15.49 16.71
CA ASN A 171 -2.80 15.89 16.24
C ASN A 171 -3.79 16.16 17.39
N VAL A 172 -3.70 15.43 18.51
CA VAL A 172 -4.59 15.60 19.67
C VAL A 172 -4.02 16.49 20.78
N MET A 173 -2.81 17.04 20.62
CA MET A 173 -2.20 17.94 21.61
C MET A 173 -3.02 19.21 21.81
N THR A 174 -3.12 19.61 23.08
CA THR A 174 -3.65 20.90 23.54
C THR A 174 -2.53 21.92 23.72
N SER A 175 -2.86 23.19 24.00
CA SER A 175 -1.87 24.24 24.26
C SER A 175 -0.93 23.89 25.41
N ASN A 176 -1.45 23.28 26.48
CA ASN A 176 -0.67 22.87 27.64
C ASN A 176 0.31 21.74 27.28
N ASP A 177 -0.14 20.76 26.48
CA ASP A 177 0.71 19.66 26.01
C ASP A 177 1.85 20.21 25.14
N MET A 178 1.54 21.16 24.25
CA MET A 178 2.53 21.81 23.39
C MET A 178 3.58 22.58 24.18
N GLU A 179 3.18 23.33 25.21
CA GLU A 179 4.13 24.04 26.09
C GLU A 179 5.04 23.06 26.84
N GLY A 180 4.49 21.97 27.37
CA GLY A 180 5.27 20.93 28.05
C GLY A 180 6.30 20.28 27.15
N VAL A 181 5.95 20.01 25.89
CA VAL A 181 6.86 19.41 24.91
C VAL A 181 7.92 20.39 24.41
N LEU A 182 7.56 21.65 24.14
CA LEU A 182 8.49 22.64 23.59
C LEU A 182 9.48 23.17 24.64
N ASN A 183 9.09 23.22 25.92
CA ASN A 183 9.93 23.70 27.01
C ASN A 183 10.73 22.56 27.68
N GLY A 184 10.55 21.31 27.26
CA GLY A 184 11.27 20.16 27.80
C GLY A 184 12.75 20.14 27.42
N ASN A 185 13.62 19.80 28.37
CA ASN A 185 15.06 19.65 28.13
C ASN A 185 15.46 18.29 27.51
N GLN A 186 14.50 17.39 27.28
CA GLN A 186 14.72 16.07 26.71
C GLN A 186 14.52 16.07 25.19
N LYS A 187 15.01 15.03 24.51
CA LYS A 187 14.68 14.80 23.11
C LYS A 187 13.16 14.64 22.98
N ILE A 188 12.54 15.50 22.16
CA ILE A 188 11.09 15.53 21.89
C ILE A 188 10.54 14.15 21.52
N THR A 189 11.31 13.35 20.77
CA THR A 189 10.93 11.99 20.36
C THR A 189 10.72 11.06 21.53
N ASP A 190 11.59 11.14 22.53
CA ASP A 190 11.60 10.22 23.68
C ASP A 190 10.52 10.66 24.66
N LEU A 191 10.30 11.98 24.76
CA LEU A 191 9.27 12.59 25.57
C LEU A 191 7.85 12.21 25.11
N ILE A 192 7.56 12.32 23.81
CA ILE A 192 6.24 11.99 23.23
C ILE A 192 5.93 10.48 23.33
N LEU A 193 6.94 9.64 23.45
CA LEU A 193 6.75 8.19 23.63
C LEU A 193 6.82 7.75 25.10
N SER A 194 7.04 8.68 26.04
CA SER A 194 7.17 8.37 27.46
C SER A 194 5.82 8.18 28.15
N GLU A 195 5.85 7.49 29.29
CA GLU A 195 4.67 7.26 30.16
C GLU A 195 4.05 8.57 30.70
N GLU A 196 4.83 9.66 30.75
CA GLU A 196 4.34 10.99 31.16
C GLU A 196 3.21 11.49 30.26
N PHE A 197 3.17 11.03 29.01
CA PHE A 197 2.15 11.39 28.02
C PHE A 197 1.10 10.28 27.81
N SER A 198 0.90 9.40 28.79
CA SER A 198 -0.10 8.31 28.72
C SER A 198 -1.53 8.82 28.45
N ASP A 199 -1.93 9.95 29.02
CA ASP A 199 -3.23 10.58 28.72
C ASP A 199 -3.33 11.08 27.28
N LEU A 200 -2.24 11.62 26.72
CA LEU A 200 -2.17 12.04 25.32
C LEU A 200 -2.28 10.81 24.40
N ARG A 201 -1.60 9.72 24.76
CA ARG A 201 -1.69 8.44 24.06
C ARG A 201 -3.11 7.89 24.03
N LYS A 202 -3.85 7.97 25.15
CA LYS A 202 -5.28 7.59 25.19
C LYS A 202 -6.15 8.45 24.29
N LYS A 203 -5.93 9.77 24.24
CA LYS A 203 -6.62 10.67 23.30
C LYS A 203 -6.32 10.30 21.84
N ALA A 204 -5.06 9.97 21.53
CA ALA A 204 -4.63 9.54 20.20
C ALA A 204 -5.33 8.26 19.75
N PHE A 205 -5.40 7.24 20.62
CA PHE A 205 -6.14 6.01 20.34
C PHE A 205 -7.65 6.21 20.25
N THR A 206 -8.22 7.11 21.07
CA THR A 206 -9.64 7.48 20.97
C THR A 206 -9.94 8.09 19.60
N PHE A 207 -9.12 9.02 19.14
CA PHE A 207 -9.24 9.63 17.81
C PHE A 207 -9.14 8.58 16.70
N LEU A 208 -8.13 7.70 16.75
CA LEU A 208 -7.94 6.68 15.72
C LEU A 208 -9.11 5.69 15.69
N ARG A 209 -9.56 5.20 16.85
CA ARG A 209 -10.74 4.34 17.00
C ARG A 209 -11.96 4.95 16.31
N ASP A 210 -12.24 6.22 16.61
CA ASP A 210 -13.41 6.91 16.04
C ASP A 210 -13.24 7.11 14.53
N ARG A 211 -12.02 7.41 14.07
CA ARG A 211 -11.71 7.53 12.64
C ARG A 211 -11.91 6.22 11.89
N VAL A 212 -11.37 5.10 12.36
CA VAL A 212 -11.52 3.81 11.67
C VAL A 212 -12.97 3.32 11.70
N ASN A 213 -13.71 3.59 12.78
CA ASN A 213 -15.15 3.31 12.84
C ASN A 213 -15.95 4.13 11.81
N LEU A 214 -15.59 5.40 11.58
CA LEU A 214 -16.19 6.20 10.52
C LEU A 214 -15.86 5.65 9.12
N LEU A 215 -14.63 5.17 8.91
CA LEU A 215 -14.23 4.54 7.65
C LEU A 215 -15.01 3.23 7.41
N LEU A 216 -15.12 2.36 8.42
CA LEU A 216 -15.94 1.14 8.35
C LEU A 216 -17.38 1.44 7.95
N LYS A 217 -18.01 2.43 8.58
CA LYS A 217 -19.39 2.86 8.29
C LYS A 217 -19.56 3.49 6.91
N ALA A 218 -18.48 3.91 6.27
CA ALA A 218 -18.53 4.46 4.91
C ALA A 218 -18.60 3.36 3.84
N TYR A 219 -18.29 2.11 4.16
CA TYR A 219 -18.55 0.98 3.26
C TYR A 219 -20.04 0.74 3.13
N GLY A 220 -20.48 0.39 1.92
CA GLY A 220 -21.89 0.05 1.66
C GLY A 220 -22.33 -1.31 2.19
N THR A 221 -21.42 -2.09 2.77
CA THR A 221 -21.64 -3.44 3.32
C THR A 221 -20.76 -3.68 4.55
N THR A 222 -21.18 -4.59 5.43
CA THR A 222 -20.40 -5.00 6.60
C THR A 222 -19.34 -6.06 6.23
N LEU A 223 -18.44 -6.36 7.16
CA LEU A 223 -17.45 -7.43 6.98
C LEU A 223 -18.15 -8.79 6.82
N GLU A 224 -19.11 -9.08 7.68
CA GLU A 224 -19.86 -10.34 7.70
C GLU A 224 -20.65 -10.54 6.40
N GLU A 225 -21.32 -9.49 5.89
CA GLU A 225 -22.04 -9.53 4.62
C GLU A 225 -21.13 -9.90 3.45
N ASP A 226 -19.89 -9.40 3.46
CA ASP A 226 -18.94 -9.63 2.38
C ASP A 226 -18.27 -10.99 2.47
N GLU A 227 -17.95 -11.46 3.69
CA GLU A 227 -17.49 -12.83 3.93
C GLU A 227 -18.55 -13.85 3.51
N ASP A 228 -19.82 -13.60 3.84
CA ASP A 228 -20.92 -14.46 3.44
C ASP A 228 -21.12 -14.44 1.92
N LEU A 229 -20.93 -13.29 1.27
CA LEU A 229 -20.96 -13.20 -0.18
C LEU A 229 -19.82 -14.01 -0.83
N LEU A 230 -18.62 -14.07 -0.23
CA LEU A 230 -17.50 -14.89 -0.73
C LEU A 230 -17.72 -16.39 -0.56
N LYS A 231 -18.52 -16.81 0.43
CA LYS A 231 -18.89 -18.22 0.64
C LYS A 231 -19.93 -18.71 -0.38
N GLN A 232 -20.69 -17.80 -0.98
CA GLN A 232 -21.69 -18.15 -1.98
C GLN A 232 -21.01 -18.56 -3.29
N SER A 233 -21.39 -19.71 -3.83
CA SER A 233 -20.89 -20.23 -5.13
C SER A 233 -21.38 -19.43 -6.34
N SER A 234 -22.14 -18.35 -6.13
CA SER A 234 -22.88 -17.59 -7.14
C SER A 234 -22.23 -16.25 -7.52
N LEU A 235 -20.96 -16.00 -7.21
CA LEU A 235 -20.30 -14.79 -7.68
C LEU A 235 -20.20 -14.82 -9.22
N GLU A 236 -20.98 -13.95 -9.86
CA GLU A 236 -21.21 -13.90 -11.31
C GLU A 236 -19.92 -13.73 -12.14
N SER A 237 -18.83 -13.24 -11.53
CA SER A 237 -17.55 -13.00 -12.18
C SER A 237 -16.39 -13.02 -11.19
N ILE A 238 -15.24 -13.53 -11.65
CA ILE A 238 -13.96 -13.47 -10.92
C ILE A 238 -13.56 -12.03 -10.57
N HIS A 239 -13.90 -11.04 -11.40
CA HIS A 239 -13.60 -9.64 -11.11
C HIS A 239 -14.41 -9.11 -9.93
N ARG A 240 -15.67 -9.52 -9.82
CA ARG A 240 -16.52 -9.22 -8.67
C ARG A 240 -15.97 -9.91 -7.43
N HIS A 241 -15.57 -11.18 -7.54
CA HIS A 241 -14.92 -11.91 -6.45
C HIS A 241 -13.69 -11.19 -5.90
N MET A 242 -12.77 -10.77 -6.76
CA MET A 242 -11.57 -10.03 -6.35
C MET A 242 -11.89 -8.67 -5.71
N ALA A 243 -12.86 -7.92 -6.26
CA ALA A 243 -13.29 -6.67 -5.65
C ALA A 243 -13.89 -6.89 -4.25
N VAL A 244 -14.63 -7.99 -4.06
CA VAL A 244 -15.17 -8.39 -2.77
C VAL A 244 -14.07 -8.84 -1.81
N GLN A 245 -13.08 -9.59 -2.28
CA GLN A 245 -11.93 -9.98 -1.45
C GLN A 245 -11.14 -8.76 -0.98
N LEU A 246 -10.87 -7.78 -1.86
CA LEU A 246 -10.14 -6.57 -1.46
C LEU A 246 -10.86 -5.81 -0.35
N ARG A 247 -12.17 -5.56 -0.48
CA ARG A 247 -12.94 -4.85 0.55
C ARG A 247 -13.05 -5.65 1.86
N VAL A 248 -12.99 -6.99 1.82
CA VAL A 248 -12.92 -7.82 3.03
C VAL A 248 -11.59 -7.56 3.71
N CYS A 249 -10.48 -7.72 3.00
CA CYS A 249 -9.15 -7.42 3.53
C CYS A 249 -9.11 -6.02 4.16
N GLU A 250 -9.55 -4.98 3.44
CA GLU A 250 -9.58 -3.61 3.97
C GLU A 250 -10.37 -3.47 5.29
N LYS A 251 -11.55 -4.08 5.38
CA LYS A 251 -12.38 -4.05 6.59
C LYS A 251 -11.77 -4.85 7.75
N GLU A 252 -11.06 -5.94 7.48
CA GLU A 252 -10.30 -6.67 8.51
C GLU A 252 -9.25 -5.76 9.14
N PHE A 253 -8.51 -4.97 8.35
CA PHE A 253 -7.54 -4.00 8.88
C PHE A 253 -8.22 -2.98 9.78
N PHE A 254 -9.31 -2.36 9.32
CA PHE A 254 -10.00 -1.36 10.14
C PHE A 254 -10.61 -1.93 11.41
N SER A 255 -11.18 -3.14 11.34
CA SER A 255 -11.76 -3.82 12.51
C SER A 255 -10.69 -4.21 13.51
N ALA A 256 -9.56 -4.77 13.05
CA ALA A 256 -8.44 -5.12 13.91
C ALA A 256 -7.80 -3.86 14.55
N THR A 257 -7.64 -2.78 13.79
CA THR A 257 -7.16 -1.49 14.34
C THR A 257 -8.15 -0.89 15.34
N TYR A 258 -9.46 -1.02 15.12
CA TYR A 258 -10.50 -0.58 16.05
C TYR A 258 -10.37 -1.30 17.40
N GLU A 259 -10.27 -2.63 17.38
CA GLU A 259 -10.08 -3.45 18.59
C GLU A 259 -8.75 -3.15 19.27
N TYR A 260 -7.67 -3.02 18.50
CA TYR A 260 -6.36 -2.63 19.03
C TYR A 260 -6.42 -1.28 19.77
N CYS A 261 -7.13 -0.30 19.23
CA CYS A 261 -7.32 0.98 19.92
C CYS A 261 -8.09 0.80 21.23
N ILE A 262 -9.15 -0.01 21.27
CA ILE A 262 -9.92 -0.27 22.50
C ILE A 262 -9.04 -0.89 23.59
N GLN A 263 -8.23 -1.89 23.24
CA GLN A 263 -7.29 -2.55 24.16
C GLN A 263 -6.24 -1.60 24.74
N ASN A 264 -5.89 -0.53 24.02
CA ASN A 264 -4.95 0.49 24.49
C ASN A 264 -5.62 1.68 25.21
N LEU A 265 -6.95 1.65 25.39
CA LEU A 265 -7.68 2.64 26.18
C LEU A 265 -7.96 2.18 27.62
N THR A 266 -7.97 0.87 27.85
CA THR A 266 -8.08 0.24 29.18
C THR A 266 -6.77 0.32 29.95
#